data_AF-A0A9D8P3P3-F1
#
_entry.id   AF-A0A9D8P3P3-F1
#
_cell.length_a   1.000
_cell.length_b   1.000
_cell.length_c   1.000
_cell.angle_alpha   90.00
_cell.angle_beta   90.00
_cell.angle_gamma   90.00
#
_symmetry.space_group_name_H-M   'P 1'
#
loop_
_entity.id
_entity.type
_entity.pdbx_description
1 polymer ?
#
loop_
_entity_poly.entity_id
_entity_poly.type
_entity_poly.pdbx_seq_one_letter_code
_entity_poly.pdbx_strand_id
1 'polypeptide(L)'
;MTTKFSSFSKSLPRWMAAALWVLVATFSAVLPASQVVAIGEVEVKGMGDAAFQQAMQIALVRLSGRRSATDDPVFEPMFREARRYVQIVRPLSNGGAARITLDAVAIERAMQGLGQPVWSRERPLVLGVVTAAPSGADPVQVRASLERAANERGLPLRLAAAASAGLEAG
;
A
#
# COMPACT_ATOMS: atom_id res chain seq x y z
N MET A 1 -32.91 -60.27 23.16
CA MET A 1 -31.62 -59.59 23.43
C MET A 1 -31.61 -58.33 22.57
N THR A 2 -32.03 -57.19 23.11
CA THR A 2 -32.26 -55.94 22.37
C THR A 2 -31.73 -54.78 23.22
N THR A 3 -30.59 -54.22 22.82
CA THR A 3 -29.87 -53.17 23.57
C THR A 3 -30.35 -51.79 23.15
N LYS A 4 -30.83 -51.03 24.12
CA LYS A 4 -31.37 -49.67 24.01
C LYS A 4 -30.23 -48.65 24.00
N PHE A 5 -29.99 -47.99 22.87
CA PHE A 5 -29.08 -46.84 22.78
C PHE A 5 -29.82 -45.57 23.22
N SER A 6 -29.57 -45.11 24.44
CA SER A 6 -29.99 -43.80 24.92
C SER A 6 -28.99 -42.73 24.44
N SER A 7 -29.40 -41.91 23.48
CA SER A 7 -28.62 -40.73 23.05
C SER A 7 -28.68 -39.65 24.13
N PHE A 8 -27.54 -39.37 24.74
CA PHE A 8 -27.35 -38.41 25.83
C PHE A 8 -27.13 -37.01 25.23
N SER A 9 -28.22 -36.31 24.87
CA SER A 9 -28.16 -34.89 24.49
C SER A 9 -27.89 -34.05 25.75
N LYS A 10 -26.60 -33.76 26.02
CA LYS A 10 -26.23 -32.75 27.02
C LYS A 10 -26.62 -31.38 26.45
N SER A 11 -27.75 -30.85 26.88
CA SER A 11 -28.11 -29.46 26.65
C SER A 11 -27.00 -28.57 27.23
N LEU A 12 -26.25 -27.89 26.34
CA LEU A 12 -25.25 -26.92 26.80
C LEU A 12 -25.98 -25.86 27.64
N PRO A 13 -25.56 -25.63 28.88
CA PRO A 13 -26.26 -24.73 29.76
C PRO A 13 -26.13 -23.28 29.24
N ARG A 14 -27.22 -22.50 29.31
CA ARG A 14 -27.38 -21.19 28.63
C ARG A 14 -26.30 -20.16 29.00
N TRP A 15 -25.71 -20.25 30.20
CA TRP A 15 -24.56 -19.44 30.64
C TRP A 15 -23.29 -19.65 29.79
N MET A 16 -23.03 -20.86 29.28
CA MET A 16 -21.89 -21.12 28.38
C MET A 16 -22.12 -20.52 27.00
N ALA A 17 -23.36 -20.52 26.50
CA ALA A 17 -23.69 -19.84 25.25
C ALA A 17 -23.53 -18.33 25.41
N ALA A 18 -23.96 -17.74 26.54
CA ALA A 18 -23.77 -16.32 26.82
C ALA A 18 -22.28 -15.94 26.94
N ALA A 19 -21.47 -16.76 27.61
CA ALA A 19 -20.02 -16.54 27.70
C ALA A 19 -19.31 -16.61 26.33
N LEU A 20 -19.76 -17.52 25.45
CA LEU A 20 -19.24 -17.64 24.09
C LEU A 20 -19.57 -16.40 23.24
N TRP A 21 -20.76 -15.83 23.39
CA TRP A 21 -21.15 -14.58 22.71
C TRP A 21 -20.37 -13.36 23.21
N VAL A 22 -20.07 -13.29 24.52
CA VAL A 22 -19.25 -12.20 25.09
C VAL A 22 -17.79 -12.29 24.60
N LEU A 23 -17.25 -13.51 24.44
CA LEU A 23 -15.91 -13.72 23.88
C LEU A 23 -15.83 -13.30 22.39
N VAL A 24 -16.89 -13.55 21.62
CA VAL A 24 -16.99 -13.14 20.21
C VAL A 24 -17.16 -11.62 20.08
N ALA A 25 -17.92 -10.98 20.97
CA ALA A 25 -18.16 -9.54 20.94
C ALA A 25 -16.94 -8.70 21.39
N THR A 26 -16.09 -9.26 22.26
CA THR A 26 -14.84 -8.61 22.70
C THR A 26 -13.71 -8.74 21.70
N PHE A 27 -13.81 -9.65 20.72
CA PHE A 27 -12.91 -9.71 19.58
C PHE A 27 -13.30 -8.69 18.49
N SER A 28 -13.60 -7.46 18.89
CA SER A 28 -13.53 -6.33 17.97
C SER A 28 -12.06 -6.07 17.69
N ALA A 29 -11.52 -6.78 16.70
CA ALA A 29 -10.18 -6.52 16.22
C ALA A 29 -10.10 -5.05 15.80
N VAL A 30 -9.32 -4.25 16.53
CA VAL A 30 -8.85 -2.95 16.04
C VAL A 30 -7.99 -3.29 14.83
N LEU A 31 -8.59 -3.28 13.64
CA LEU A 31 -7.84 -3.43 12.40
C LEU A 31 -6.99 -2.15 12.29
N PRO A 32 -5.65 -2.24 12.30
CA PRO A 32 -4.85 -1.07 12.04
C PRO A 32 -5.22 -0.54 10.65
N ALA A 33 -5.49 0.76 10.53
CA ALA A 33 -5.66 1.44 9.24
C ALA A 33 -4.33 1.54 8.44
N SER A 34 -3.35 0.71 8.80
CA SER A 34 -2.05 0.59 8.16
C SER A 34 -2.22 -0.19 6.87
N GLN A 35 -1.87 0.44 5.74
CA GLN A 35 -1.84 -0.24 4.46
C GLN A 35 -0.39 -0.55 4.10
N VAL A 36 -0.12 -1.81 3.80
CA VAL A 36 1.17 -2.22 3.21
C VAL A 36 1.15 -1.77 1.76
N VAL A 37 1.86 -0.68 1.46
CA VAL A 37 2.03 -0.22 0.09
C VAL A 37 2.96 -1.19 -0.62
N ALA A 38 2.53 -1.71 -1.77
CA ALA A 38 3.33 -2.58 -2.63
C ALA A 38 4.45 -1.77 -3.34
N ILE A 39 5.40 -1.25 -2.56
CA ILE A 39 6.45 -0.36 -3.06
C ILE A 39 7.32 -1.05 -4.12
N GLY A 40 7.55 -2.36 -3.95
CA GLY A 40 8.34 -3.17 -4.86
C GLY A 40 7.60 -3.66 -6.11
N GLU A 41 6.27 -3.59 -6.18
CA GLU A 41 5.54 -4.00 -7.38
C GLU A 41 5.36 -2.79 -8.31
N VAL A 42 5.95 -2.88 -9.50
CA VAL A 42 5.99 -1.79 -10.47
C VAL A 42 5.66 -2.33 -11.86
N GLU A 43 4.84 -1.59 -12.58
CA GLU A 43 4.55 -1.84 -13.99
C GLU A 43 5.40 -0.90 -14.85
N VAL A 44 6.22 -1.47 -15.73
CA VAL A 44 7.17 -0.73 -16.57
C VAL A 44 7.03 -1.14 -18.02
N LYS A 45 7.24 -0.19 -18.94
CA LYS A 45 7.16 -0.49 -20.38
C LYS A 45 8.46 -1.16 -20.82
N GLY A 46 8.36 -2.34 -21.44
CA GLY A 46 9.51 -3.08 -21.95
C GLY A 46 10.08 -4.11 -20.97
N MET A 47 11.27 -4.63 -21.30
CA MET A 47 11.96 -5.69 -20.57
C MET A 47 13.47 -5.42 -20.52
N GLY A 48 14.17 -6.15 -19.64
CA GLY A 48 15.63 -6.06 -19.50
C GLY A 48 16.08 -4.93 -18.58
N ASP A 49 17.36 -4.55 -18.69
CA ASP A 49 18.02 -3.69 -17.70
C ASP A 49 17.42 -2.29 -17.61
N ALA A 50 16.99 -1.71 -18.73
CA ALA A 50 16.29 -0.42 -18.72
C ALA A 50 14.96 -0.48 -17.94
N ALA A 51 14.23 -1.60 -18.04
CA ALA A 51 12.99 -1.80 -17.28
C ALA A 51 13.28 -1.97 -15.77
N PHE A 52 14.38 -2.63 -15.41
CA PHE A 52 14.82 -2.76 -14.01
C PHE A 52 15.23 -1.41 -13.42
N GLN A 53 15.94 -0.58 -14.19
CA GLN A 53 16.29 0.79 -13.80
C GLN A 53 15.05 1.65 -13.60
N GLN A 54 14.09 1.59 -14.53
CA GLN A 54 12.83 2.31 -14.39
C GLN A 54 12.04 1.85 -13.15
N ALA A 55 11.99 0.54 -12.89
CA ALA A 55 11.34 0.00 -11.70
C ALA A 55 12.03 0.51 -10.41
N MET A 56 13.37 0.55 -10.39
CA MET A 56 14.14 1.08 -9.27
C MET A 56 13.87 2.56 -9.03
N GLN A 57 13.82 3.38 -10.08
CA GLN A 57 13.47 4.81 -9.98
C GLN A 57 12.11 5.00 -9.31
N ILE A 58 11.09 4.24 -9.73
CA ILE A 58 9.76 4.32 -9.14
C ILE A 58 9.77 3.89 -7.67
N ALA A 59 10.48 2.80 -7.34
CA ALA A 59 10.60 2.33 -5.96
C ALA A 59 11.27 3.37 -5.05
N LEU A 60 12.36 4.01 -5.50
CA LEU A 60 13.07 5.03 -4.74
C LEU A 60 12.23 6.29 -4.51
N VAL A 61 11.44 6.73 -5.50
CA VAL A 61 10.51 7.85 -5.31
C VAL A 61 9.46 7.53 -4.25
N ARG A 62 8.92 6.30 -4.24
CA ARG A 62 7.95 5.85 -3.23
C ARG A 62 8.56 5.71 -1.84
N LEU A 63 9.79 5.21 -1.73
CA LEU A 63 10.51 5.04 -0.46
C LEU A 63 10.99 6.37 0.12
N SER A 64 11.46 7.30 -0.71
CA SER A 64 11.96 8.61 -0.27
C SER A 64 10.87 9.68 -0.16
N GLY A 65 9.74 9.50 -0.84
CA GLY A 65 8.69 10.51 -1.00
C GLY A 65 9.09 11.70 -1.89
N ARG A 66 10.30 11.70 -2.48
CA ARG A 66 10.86 12.81 -3.25
C ARG A 66 10.98 12.41 -4.73
N ARG A 67 10.34 13.17 -5.62
CA ARG A 67 10.46 12.93 -7.07
C ARG A 67 11.89 13.15 -7.58
N SER A 68 12.64 14.06 -6.96
CA SER A 68 14.04 14.33 -7.29
C SER A 68 15.01 13.19 -6.96
N ALA A 69 14.55 12.12 -6.31
CA ALA A 69 15.40 10.95 -6.02
C ALA A 69 15.87 10.22 -7.29
N THR A 70 15.22 10.42 -8.43
CA THR A 70 15.67 9.84 -9.71
C THR A 70 16.92 10.49 -10.27
N ASP A 71 17.17 11.75 -9.88
CA ASP A 71 18.24 12.59 -10.44
C ASP A 71 19.37 12.79 -9.43
N ASP A 72 19.23 12.22 -8.22
CA ASP A 72 20.20 12.37 -7.14
C ASP A 72 21.36 11.37 -7.33
N PRO A 73 22.61 11.85 -7.50
CA PRO A 73 23.77 10.99 -7.76
C PRO A 73 24.05 10.01 -6.62
N VAL A 74 23.50 10.22 -5.42
CA VAL A 74 23.64 9.26 -4.31
C VAL A 74 23.06 7.88 -4.64
N PHE A 75 22.06 7.81 -5.53
CA PHE A 75 21.38 6.56 -5.90
C PHE A 75 21.93 5.90 -7.17
N GLU A 76 22.89 6.53 -7.86
CA GLU A 76 23.53 5.97 -9.06
C GLU A 76 24.02 4.51 -8.92
N PRO A 77 24.65 4.10 -7.81
CA PRO A 77 25.02 2.69 -7.62
C PRO A 77 23.81 1.75 -7.64
N MET A 78 22.67 2.18 -7.08
CA MET A 78 21.45 1.38 -7.03
C MET A 78 20.80 1.24 -8.42
N PHE A 79 20.90 2.26 -9.27
CA PHE A 79 20.43 2.20 -10.66
C PHE A 79 21.30 1.28 -11.50
N ARG A 80 22.63 1.37 -11.39
CA ARG A 80 23.55 0.47 -12.11
C ARG A 80 23.34 -0.99 -11.72
N GLU A 81 23.03 -1.23 -10.45
CA GLU A 81 22.82 -2.57 -9.92
C GLU A 81 21.34 -2.97 -9.83
N ALA A 82 20.41 -2.24 -10.47
CA ALA A 82 18.97 -2.42 -10.27
C ALA A 82 18.50 -3.88 -10.37
N ARG A 83 19.10 -4.65 -11.29
CA ARG A 83 18.81 -6.08 -11.48
C ARG A 83 19.01 -6.93 -10.22
N ARG A 84 19.94 -6.58 -9.31
CA ARG A 84 20.19 -7.33 -8.07
C ARG A 84 18.99 -7.29 -7.10
N TYR A 85 18.13 -6.29 -7.24
CA TYR A 85 16.96 -6.09 -6.40
C TYR A 85 15.71 -6.70 -7.02
N VAL A 86 15.76 -7.23 -8.25
CA VAL A 86 14.61 -7.85 -8.91
C VAL A 86 14.38 -9.25 -8.37
N GLN A 87 13.19 -9.51 -7.85
CA GLN A 87 12.77 -10.83 -7.37
C GLN A 87 11.93 -11.58 -8.41
N ILE A 88 10.96 -10.90 -9.03
CA ILE A 88 10.02 -11.54 -9.98
C ILE A 88 9.85 -10.61 -11.18
N VAL A 89 9.91 -11.18 -12.38
CA VAL A 89 9.51 -10.50 -13.61
C VAL A 89 8.36 -11.28 -14.21
N ARG A 90 7.20 -10.64 -14.32
CA ARG A 90 6.03 -11.19 -15.03
C ARG A 90 5.84 -10.41 -16.32
N PRO A 91 6.18 -10.98 -17.48
CA PRO A 91 5.80 -10.38 -18.75
C PRO A 91 4.28 -10.46 -18.89
N LEU A 92 3.65 -9.37 -19.34
CA LEU A 92 2.27 -9.44 -19.82
C LEU A 92 2.30 -10.01 -21.23
N SER A 93 1.50 -11.05 -21.46
CA SER A 93 1.17 -11.49 -22.83
C SER A 93 0.72 -10.26 -23.61
N ASN A 94 1.04 -10.18 -24.91
CA ASN A 94 0.67 -9.09 -25.83
C ASN A 94 1.69 -7.92 -25.93
N GLY A 95 2.91 -8.05 -25.38
CA GLY A 95 3.92 -6.98 -25.47
C GLY A 95 3.59 -5.76 -24.61
N GLY A 96 2.70 -5.93 -23.63
CA GLY A 96 2.34 -4.93 -22.63
C GLY A 96 3.47 -4.68 -21.62
N ALA A 97 3.21 -3.79 -20.66
CA ALA A 97 4.17 -3.47 -19.63
C ALA A 97 4.54 -4.71 -18.78
N ALA A 98 5.82 -4.90 -18.48
CA ALA A 98 6.25 -5.95 -17.57
C ALA A 98 5.93 -5.54 -16.13
N ARG A 99 5.44 -6.50 -15.36
CA ARG A 99 5.27 -6.35 -13.92
C ARG A 99 6.50 -6.87 -13.22
N ILE A 100 7.19 -5.99 -12.49
CA ILE A 100 8.45 -6.27 -11.83
C ILE A 100 8.22 -6.16 -10.32
N THR A 101 8.60 -7.20 -9.59
CA THR A 101 8.61 -7.23 -8.14
C THR A 101 10.05 -7.08 -7.68
N LEU A 102 10.33 -6.00 -6.95
CA LEU A 102 11.61 -5.70 -6.34
C LEU A 102 11.62 -6.12 -4.86
N ASP A 103 12.81 -6.50 -4.37
CA ASP A 103 13.09 -6.70 -2.96
C ASP A 103 13.13 -5.36 -2.24
N ALA A 104 11.96 -4.91 -1.80
CA ALA A 104 11.86 -3.67 -1.06
C ALA A 104 12.72 -3.66 0.22
N VAL A 105 13.01 -4.82 0.85
CA VAL A 105 13.81 -4.90 2.09
C VAL A 105 15.27 -4.69 1.81
N ALA A 106 15.78 -5.25 0.72
CA ALA A 106 17.12 -4.97 0.27
C ALA A 106 17.29 -3.50 -0.12
N ILE A 107 16.31 -2.91 -0.83
CA ILE A 107 16.35 -1.49 -1.23
C ILE A 107 16.34 -0.57 0.01
N GLU A 108 15.46 -0.83 0.97
CA GLU A 108 15.37 -0.05 2.21
C GLU A 108 16.67 -0.11 3.03
N ARG A 109 17.27 -1.29 3.17
CA ARG A 109 18.58 -1.44 3.82
C ARG A 109 19.68 -0.68 3.07
N ALA A 110 19.67 -0.71 1.75
CA ALA A 110 20.63 0.03 0.93
C ALA A 110 20.46 1.55 1.13
N MET A 111 19.23 2.06 1.13
CA MET A 111 18.95 3.48 1.38
C MET A 111 19.38 3.91 2.80
N GLN A 112 19.13 3.08 3.81
CA GLN A 112 19.59 3.32 5.18
C GLN A 112 21.12 3.33 5.26
N GLY A 113 21.80 2.43 4.55
CA GLY A 113 23.27 2.41 4.44
C GLY A 113 23.85 3.67 3.77
N LEU A 114 23.07 4.31 2.89
CA LEU A 114 23.40 5.60 2.27
C LEU A 114 23.00 6.81 3.13
N GLY A 115 22.50 6.59 4.36
CA GLY A 115 22.04 7.65 5.26
C GLY A 115 20.79 8.39 4.75
N GLN A 116 20.04 7.81 3.82
CA GLN A 116 18.87 8.45 3.24
C GLN A 116 17.63 8.21 4.11
N PRO A 117 16.77 9.23 4.29
CA PRO A 117 15.51 9.04 4.99
C PRO A 117 14.61 8.10 4.19
N VAL A 118 14.06 7.09 4.87
CA VAL A 118 13.11 6.13 4.30
C VAL A 118 11.76 6.29 4.96
N TRP A 119 10.72 6.41 4.17
CA TRP A 119 9.35 6.30 4.64
C TRP A 119 9.02 4.83 4.96
N SER A 120 8.48 4.60 6.17
CA SER A 120 8.00 3.29 6.59
C SER A 120 7.04 2.67 5.57
N ARG A 121 7.06 1.34 5.45
CA ARG A 121 6.13 0.60 4.59
C ARG A 121 4.73 0.50 5.17
N GLU A 122 4.66 0.44 6.49
CA GLU A 122 3.40 0.55 7.20
C GLU A 122 3.02 2.02 7.24
N ARG A 123 2.10 2.37 6.34
CA ARG A 123 1.67 3.75 6.15
C ARG A 123 0.23 3.89 6.63
N PRO A 124 -0.04 4.83 7.54
CA PRO A 124 -1.41 5.15 7.88
C PRO A 124 -2.10 5.72 6.63
N LEU A 125 -3.35 5.29 6.40
CA LEU A 125 -4.21 5.91 5.41
C LEU A 125 -4.40 7.39 5.76
N VAL A 126 -4.06 8.28 4.83
CA VAL A 126 -4.22 9.73 5.00
C VAL A 126 -5.55 10.16 4.41
N LEU A 127 -6.41 10.77 5.22
CA LEU A 127 -7.62 11.47 4.76
C LEU A 127 -7.28 12.95 4.50
N GLY A 128 -7.35 13.38 3.25
CA GLY A 128 -7.27 14.77 2.87
C GLY A 128 -8.67 15.32 2.61
N VAL A 129 -9.03 16.43 3.26
CA VAL A 129 -10.28 17.13 2.97
C VAL A 129 -9.98 18.35 2.13
N VAL A 130 -10.56 18.41 0.93
CA VAL A 130 -10.44 19.58 0.04
C VAL A 130 -11.66 20.46 0.26
N THR A 131 -11.44 21.69 0.71
CA THR A 131 -12.50 22.66 1.02
C THR A 131 -12.95 23.43 -0.22
N ALA A 132 -12.01 23.84 -1.07
CA ALA A 132 -12.29 24.47 -2.36
C ALA A 132 -11.18 24.17 -3.37
N ALA A 133 -11.55 24.11 -4.66
CA ALA A 133 -10.57 24.10 -5.75
C ALA A 133 -10.08 25.53 -6.03
N PRO A 134 -8.86 25.70 -6.56
CA PRO A 134 -8.37 27.01 -7.01
C PRO A 134 -9.34 27.66 -8.02
N SER A 135 -9.45 28.98 -7.99
CA SER A 135 -10.32 29.74 -8.88
C SER A 135 -10.02 29.43 -10.36
N GLY A 136 -11.04 29.03 -11.11
CA GLY A 136 -10.89 28.66 -12.53
C GLY A 136 -10.36 27.24 -12.80
N ALA A 137 -10.08 26.44 -11.76
CA ALA A 137 -9.70 25.05 -11.91
C ALA A 137 -10.90 24.10 -11.76
N ASP A 138 -10.89 23.01 -12.52
CA ASP A 138 -11.88 21.94 -12.39
C ASP A 138 -11.60 21.11 -11.12
N PRO A 139 -12.52 21.07 -10.14
CA PRO A 139 -12.32 20.35 -8.88
C PRO A 139 -12.09 18.86 -9.06
N VAL A 140 -12.67 18.23 -10.09
CA VAL A 140 -12.48 16.80 -10.38
C VAL A 140 -11.05 16.54 -10.84
N GLN A 141 -10.53 17.40 -11.72
CA GLN A 141 -9.15 17.30 -12.21
C GLN A 141 -8.13 17.58 -11.10
N VAL A 142 -8.37 18.59 -10.25
CA VAL A 142 -7.52 18.88 -9.09
C VAL A 142 -7.45 17.68 -8.16
N ARG A 143 -8.60 17.09 -7.81
CA ARG A 143 -8.67 15.88 -7.00
C ARG A 143 -7.88 14.72 -7.62
N ALA A 144 -8.10 14.44 -8.91
CA ALA A 144 -7.40 13.37 -9.62
C ALA A 144 -5.88 13.61 -9.68
N SER A 145 -5.45 14.87 -9.83
CA SER A 145 -4.03 15.24 -9.87
C SER A 145 -3.35 15.04 -8.50
N LEU A 146 -4.05 15.36 -7.40
CA LEU A 146 -3.57 15.14 -6.04
C LEU A 146 -3.46 13.65 -5.70
N GLU A 147 -4.50 12.87 -6.02
CA GLU A 147 -4.48 11.40 -5.83
C GLU A 147 -3.34 10.76 -6.64
N ARG A 148 -3.11 11.22 -7.88
CA ARG A 148 -1.99 10.76 -8.71
C ARG A 148 -0.63 11.10 -8.09
N ALA A 149 -0.43 12.36 -7.66
CA ALA A 149 0.82 12.79 -7.05
C ALA A 149 1.11 12.05 -5.74
N ALA A 150 0.08 11.74 -4.95
CA ALA A 150 0.22 10.93 -3.74
C ALA A 150 0.62 9.48 -4.07
N ASN A 151 -0.05 8.85 -5.05
CA ASN A 151 0.26 7.49 -5.49
C ASN A 151 1.68 7.35 -6.04
N GLU A 152 2.16 8.33 -6.81
CA GLU A 152 3.54 8.35 -7.31
C GLU A 152 4.57 8.35 -6.16
N ARG A 153 4.25 9.03 -5.04
CA ARG A 153 5.09 9.10 -3.85
C ARG A 153 4.84 7.96 -2.85
N GLY A 154 3.98 7.01 -3.20
CA GLY A 154 3.64 5.89 -2.32
C GLY A 154 2.86 6.29 -1.07
N LEU A 155 2.17 7.43 -1.10
CA LEU A 155 1.32 7.90 -0.02
C LEU A 155 -0.13 7.41 -0.23
N PRO A 156 -0.68 6.54 0.65
CA PRO A 156 -2.07 6.13 0.57
C PRO A 156 -2.98 7.30 0.97
N LEU A 157 -3.40 8.09 -0.02
CA LEU A 157 -4.26 9.27 0.14
C LEU A 157 -5.69 8.95 -0.29
N ARG A 158 -6.65 9.29 0.57
CA ARG A 158 -8.07 9.37 0.23
C ARG A 158 -8.52 10.80 0.33
N LEU A 159 -9.09 11.33 -0.75
CA LEU A 159 -9.69 12.66 -0.75
C LEU A 159 -11.19 12.58 -0.48
N ALA A 160 -11.66 13.45 0.40
CA ALA A 160 -13.08 13.68 0.66
C ALA A 160 -13.40 15.16 0.37
N ALA A 161 -14.63 15.41 -0.10
CA ALA A 161 -15.15 16.78 -0.18
C ALA A 161 -15.50 17.25 1.25
N ALA A 162 -15.35 18.54 1.54
CA ALA A 162 -15.72 19.11 2.85
C ALA A 162 -17.12 18.68 3.32
N ALA A 163 -18.13 18.80 2.45
CA ALA A 163 -19.50 18.39 2.76
C ALA A 163 -19.62 16.91 3.16
N SER A 164 -18.86 16.02 2.51
CA SER A 164 -18.86 14.58 2.84
C SER A 164 -18.11 14.25 4.14
N ALA A 165 -17.26 15.16 4.61
CA ALA A 165 -16.55 15.06 5.88
C ALA A 165 -17.29 15.77 7.03
N GLY A 166 -18.52 16.25 6.79
CA GLY A 166 -19.29 17.01 7.78
C GLY A 166 -18.74 18.42 8.04
N LEU A 167 -17.93 18.95 7.13
CA LEU A 167 -17.41 20.32 7.17
C LEU A 167 -18.22 21.20 6.21
N GLU A 168 -18.62 22.39 6.69
CA GLU A 168 -19.24 23.41 5.85
C GLU A 168 -18.33 23.71 4.65
N ALA A 169 -18.87 23.63 3.44
CA ALA A 169 -18.16 24.04 2.24
C ALA A 169 -18.08 25.57 2.24
N GLY A 170 -16.87 26.11 2.37
CA GLY A 170 -16.60 27.55 2.31
C GLY A 170 -16.62 28.10 0.89
#